data_AF-A0A2E3TVZ1-F1
#
_entry.id   AF-A0A2E3TVZ1-F1
#
_cell.length_a   1.000
_cell.length_b   1.000
_cell.length_c   1.000
_cell.angle_alpha   90.00
_cell.angle_beta   90.00
_cell.angle_gamma   90.00
#
_symmetry.space_group_name_H-M   'P 1'
#
loop_
_entity.id
_entity.type
_entity.pdbx_description
1 polymer ?
#
loop_
_entity_poly.entity_id
_entity_poly.type
_entity_poly.pdbx_seq_one_letter_code
_entity_poly.pdbx_strand_id
1 'polypeptide(L)'
;MTTESMQEHWEQLMTVAMLGTDRRNPPTPPGPLADLVADTARSSASERMLAQVAACTAVRRAGVVPGPVLDEIAMPDTDARPTCIPAAIERWHHITESWPILEDEWTLTLISNGWRIAPELLPAMLLRHRSDAIRRTRVMVGAGDAGRWLVGHLPDLEPRHPAVSVTPEAVKSLPKLPIAPELAEMLDWPGAEVATMLAQSIQTGSLVHSHKPMLVNLIARIHQDALSNLINVLTGIDPMATGHGLATVLVDLAATRHRMLTELMR
;
A
#
# COMPACT_ATOMS: atom_id res chain seq x y z
N MET A 1 -8.38 -46.22 37.29
CA MET A 1 -7.14 -45.77 36.62
C MET A 1 -7.54 -44.70 35.62
N THR A 2 -7.24 -43.44 35.93
CA THR A 2 -7.45 -42.30 35.05
C THR A 2 -6.47 -42.41 33.88
N THR A 3 -6.98 -42.42 32.65
CA THR A 3 -6.16 -42.39 31.45
C THR A 3 -5.57 -41.00 31.31
N GLU A 4 -4.33 -40.84 31.75
CA GLU A 4 -3.59 -39.58 31.60
C GLU A 4 -3.49 -39.22 30.11
N SER A 5 -3.83 -37.98 29.78
CA SER A 5 -3.78 -37.49 28.40
C SER A 5 -2.32 -37.30 27.95
N MET A 6 -2.08 -37.41 26.65
CA MET A 6 -0.75 -37.18 26.06
C MET A 6 -0.21 -35.76 26.37
N GLN A 7 -1.11 -34.80 26.57
CA GLN A 7 -0.77 -33.42 26.94
C GLN A 7 -0.27 -33.33 28.38
N GLU A 8 -0.96 -33.95 29.33
CA GLU A 8 -0.55 -34.01 30.75
C GLU A 8 0.80 -34.73 30.90
N HIS A 9 0.98 -35.84 30.18
CA HIS A 9 2.24 -36.57 30.20
C HIS A 9 3.41 -35.74 29.63
N TRP A 10 3.16 -34.96 28.55
CA TRP A 10 4.16 -34.04 28.00
C TRP A 10 4.57 -32.94 28.98
N GLU A 11 3.61 -32.35 29.71
CA GLU A 11 3.89 -31.31 30.69
C GLU A 11 4.73 -31.84 31.86
N GLN A 12 4.49 -33.08 32.28
CA GLN A 12 5.32 -33.75 33.29
C GLN A 12 6.74 -34.03 32.79
N LEU A 13 6.87 -34.48 31.54
CA LEU A 13 8.18 -34.65 30.90
C LEU A 13 8.95 -33.32 30.88
N MET A 14 8.34 -32.21 30.44
CA MET A 14 9.00 -30.91 30.47
C MET A 14 9.44 -30.50 31.88
N THR A 15 8.58 -30.75 32.88
CA THR A 15 8.89 -30.45 34.28
C THR A 15 10.11 -31.25 34.77
N VAL A 16 10.19 -32.54 34.43
CA VAL A 16 11.36 -33.37 34.77
C VAL A 16 12.61 -32.91 34.02
N ALA A 17 12.50 -32.54 32.75
CA ALA A 17 13.63 -32.01 31.98
C ALA A 17 14.21 -30.73 32.61
N MET A 18 13.35 -29.83 33.09
CA MET A 18 13.77 -28.59 33.75
C MET A 18 14.42 -28.81 35.12
N LEU A 19 14.00 -29.85 35.86
CA LEU A 19 14.55 -30.19 37.18
C LEU A 19 15.80 -31.08 37.10
N GLY A 20 15.97 -31.80 35.99
CA GLY A 20 17.01 -32.80 35.78
C GLY A 20 16.61 -34.19 36.28
N THR A 21 16.98 -35.22 35.52
CA THR A 21 16.63 -36.61 35.82
C THR A 21 17.31 -37.17 37.08
N ASP A 22 18.37 -36.52 37.56
CA ASP A 22 19.06 -36.88 38.81
C ASP A 22 18.24 -36.47 40.04
N ARG A 23 17.42 -35.41 39.92
CA ARG A 23 16.58 -34.89 41.01
C ARG A 23 15.18 -35.45 40.97
N ARG A 24 14.69 -35.85 39.79
CA ARG A 24 13.35 -36.40 39.61
C ARG A 24 13.35 -37.45 38.50
N ASN A 25 12.83 -38.64 38.79
CA ASN A 25 12.64 -39.66 37.78
C ASN A 25 11.60 -39.21 36.74
N PRO A 26 11.76 -39.62 35.46
CA PRO A 26 10.74 -39.44 34.44
C PRO A 26 9.41 -40.07 34.89
N PRO A 27 8.26 -39.47 34.52
CA PRO A 27 6.96 -40.07 34.78
C PRO A 27 6.84 -41.44 34.10
N THR A 28 5.91 -42.25 34.58
CA THR A 28 5.57 -43.50 33.90
C THR A 28 4.80 -43.17 32.63
N PRO A 29 5.26 -43.63 31.45
CA PRO A 29 4.56 -43.38 30.19
C PRO A 29 3.17 -44.04 30.18
N PRO A 30 2.14 -43.40 29.61
CA PRO A 30 0.80 -43.98 29.52
C PRO A 30 0.66 -44.94 28.34
N GLY A 31 -0.06 -46.05 28.54
CA GLY A 31 -0.55 -46.91 27.46
C GLY A 31 0.54 -47.46 26.52
N PRO A 32 0.31 -47.52 25.20
CA PRO A 32 1.27 -48.07 24.22
C PRO A 32 2.62 -47.35 24.17
N LEU A 33 2.69 -46.12 24.71
CA LEU A 33 3.96 -45.40 24.86
C LEU A 33 4.88 -46.12 25.86
N ALA A 34 4.31 -46.79 26.86
CA ALA A 34 5.05 -47.54 27.85
C ALA A 34 5.73 -48.77 27.25
N ASP A 35 5.03 -49.50 26.40
CA ASP A 35 5.56 -50.67 25.71
C ASP A 35 6.72 -50.26 24.78
N LEU A 36 6.52 -49.20 24.00
CA LEU A 36 7.56 -48.65 23.11
C LEU A 36 8.82 -48.20 23.88
N VAL A 37 8.66 -47.61 25.06
CA VAL A 37 9.80 -47.16 25.87
C VAL A 37 10.47 -48.35 26.58
N ALA A 38 9.70 -49.34 27.04
CA ALA A 38 10.22 -50.56 27.65
C ALA A 38 11.08 -51.38 26.68
N ASP A 39 10.66 -51.46 25.41
CA ASP A 39 11.36 -52.19 24.34
C ASP A 39 12.74 -51.60 23.99
N THR A 40 13.02 -50.36 24.40
CA THR A 40 14.33 -49.73 24.13
C THR A 40 15.46 -50.17 25.07
N ALA A 41 15.18 -51.04 26.05
CA ALA A 41 16.15 -51.62 27.00
C ALA A 41 17.09 -50.59 27.69
N ARG A 42 16.58 -49.40 27.98
CA ARG A 42 17.36 -48.27 28.54
C ARG A 42 17.44 -48.31 30.07
N SER A 43 18.66 -48.30 30.60
CA SER A 43 18.91 -48.52 32.03
C SER A 43 18.89 -47.22 32.84
N SER A 44 19.28 -46.08 32.25
CA SER A 44 19.33 -44.80 32.97
C SER A 44 18.04 -44.00 32.89
N ALA A 45 17.81 -43.15 33.89
CA ALA A 45 16.65 -42.24 33.91
C ALA A 45 16.68 -41.26 32.72
N SER A 46 17.86 -40.75 32.34
CA SER A 46 18.03 -39.84 31.20
C SER A 46 17.72 -40.49 29.86
N GLU A 47 18.11 -41.75 29.66
CA GLU A 47 17.80 -42.47 28.42
C GLU A 47 16.30 -42.77 28.28
N ARG A 48 15.64 -43.17 29.37
CA ARG A 48 14.17 -43.37 29.38
C ARG A 48 13.43 -42.05 29.12
N MET A 49 13.93 -40.95 29.69
CA MET A 49 13.40 -39.61 29.43
C MET A 49 13.45 -39.24 27.94
N LEU A 50 14.60 -39.44 27.30
CA LEU A 50 14.77 -39.14 25.87
C LEU A 50 13.89 -40.04 24.98
N ALA A 51 13.76 -41.32 25.32
CA ALA A 51 12.88 -42.24 24.60
C ALA A 51 11.40 -41.79 24.71
N GLN A 52 10.95 -41.40 25.90
CA GLN A 52 9.59 -40.89 26.13
C GLN A 52 9.34 -39.58 25.36
N VAL A 53 10.28 -38.64 25.37
CA VAL A 53 10.17 -37.38 24.63
C VAL A 53 10.11 -37.62 23.12
N ALA A 54 10.96 -38.50 22.59
CA ALA A 54 10.97 -38.83 21.16
C ALA A 54 9.64 -39.47 20.73
N ALA A 55 9.15 -40.43 21.50
CA ALA A 55 7.91 -41.12 21.20
C ALA A 55 6.68 -40.21 21.36
N CYS A 56 6.61 -39.39 22.42
CA CYS A 56 5.55 -38.40 22.59
C CYS A 56 5.55 -37.36 21.46
N THR A 57 6.73 -36.91 21.01
CA THR A 57 6.86 -36.00 19.87
C THR A 57 6.36 -36.63 18.57
N ALA A 58 6.68 -37.91 18.32
CA ALA A 58 6.21 -38.64 17.15
C ALA A 58 4.68 -38.77 17.16
N VAL A 59 4.08 -39.14 18.30
CA VAL A 59 2.62 -39.24 18.45
C VAL A 59 1.94 -37.89 18.24
N ARG A 60 2.49 -36.82 18.82
CA ARG A 60 1.92 -35.46 18.67
C ARG A 60 1.97 -34.98 17.22
N ARG A 61 3.06 -35.27 16.49
CA ARG A 61 3.19 -34.93 15.07
C ARG A 61 2.28 -35.78 14.19
N ALA A 62 2.15 -37.08 14.48
CA ALA A 62 1.26 -37.99 13.76
C ALA A 62 -0.23 -37.67 14.02
N GLY A 63 -0.55 -37.06 15.16
CA GLY A 63 -1.90 -36.59 15.51
C GLY A 63 -2.26 -35.22 14.93
N VAL A 64 -1.37 -34.56 14.18
CA VAL A 64 -1.72 -33.30 13.48
C VAL A 64 -2.61 -33.65 12.29
N VAL A 65 -3.90 -33.42 12.47
CA VAL A 65 -4.90 -33.50 11.40
C VAL A 65 -4.98 -32.12 10.73
N PRO A 66 -5.18 -32.03 9.41
CA PRO A 66 -5.53 -30.77 8.77
C PRO A 66 -6.68 -30.09 9.54
N GLY A 67 -6.62 -28.77 9.65
CA GLY A 67 -7.73 -28.00 10.19
C GLY A 67 -9.02 -28.25 9.39
N PRO A 68 -10.17 -27.81 9.90
CA PRO A 68 -11.41 -27.87 9.14
C PRO A 68 -11.23 -27.19 7.77
N VAL A 69 -11.89 -27.74 6.75
CA VAL A 69 -11.96 -27.07 5.44
C VAL A 69 -12.58 -25.71 5.67
N LEU A 70 -11.87 -24.66 5.28
CA LEU A 70 -12.38 -23.30 5.32
C LEU A 70 -13.36 -23.10 4.16
N ASP A 71 -14.38 -22.29 4.40
CA ASP A 71 -15.29 -21.87 3.33
C ASP A 71 -14.49 -21.16 2.22
N GLU A 72 -14.85 -21.46 0.97
CA GLU A 72 -14.24 -20.81 -0.18
C GLU A 72 -14.56 -19.31 -0.14
N ILE A 73 -13.53 -18.48 -0.31
CA ILE A 73 -13.70 -17.03 -0.36
C ILE A 73 -14.39 -16.71 -1.67
N ALA A 74 -15.64 -16.22 -1.61
CA ALA A 74 -16.37 -15.77 -2.79
C ALA A 74 -15.55 -14.73 -3.54
N MET A 75 -15.43 -14.83 -4.87
CA MET A 75 -14.67 -13.87 -5.67
C MET A 75 -15.52 -12.63 -6.00
N PRO A 76 -14.91 -11.43 -6.19
CA PRO A 76 -15.63 -10.27 -6.70
C PRO A 76 -16.13 -10.51 -8.12
N ASP A 77 -17.21 -9.81 -8.48
CA ASP A 77 -17.70 -9.78 -9.85
C ASP A 77 -16.62 -9.29 -10.82
N THR A 78 -16.63 -9.85 -12.04
CA THR A 78 -15.62 -9.51 -13.05
C THR A 78 -15.90 -8.13 -13.62
N ASP A 79 -14.92 -7.24 -13.47
CA ASP A 79 -14.91 -5.94 -14.15
C ASP A 79 -14.17 -6.05 -15.48
N ALA A 80 -14.87 -5.71 -16.58
CA ALA A 80 -14.38 -5.81 -17.95
C ALA A 80 -13.36 -4.73 -18.32
N ARG A 81 -13.21 -3.68 -17.50
CA ARG A 81 -12.21 -2.63 -17.74
C ARG A 81 -10.79 -3.21 -17.65
N PRO A 82 -9.88 -2.79 -18.55
CA PRO A 82 -8.48 -3.19 -18.44
C PRO A 82 -7.86 -2.57 -17.18
N THR A 83 -6.96 -3.31 -16.53
CA THR A 83 -6.11 -2.75 -15.46
C THR A 83 -5.17 -1.70 -16.04
N CYS A 84 -4.88 -0.64 -15.28
CA CYS A 84 -3.89 0.34 -15.70
C CYS A 84 -2.51 -0.30 -15.95
N ILE A 85 -1.73 0.31 -16.84
CA ILE A 85 -0.41 -0.20 -17.23
C ILE A 85 0.60 -0.11 -16.07
N PRO A 86 1.64 -0.98 -16.02
CA PRO A 86 2.62 -0.97 -14.93
C PRO A 86 3.29 0.39 -14.69
N ALA A 87 3.57 1.15 -15.76
CA ALA A 87 4.13 2.50 -15.63
C ALA A 87 3.22 3.44 -14.83
N ALA A 88 1.90 3.33 -14.95
CA ALA A 88 0.96 4.13 -14.18
C ALA A 88 0.95 3.75 -12.69
N ILE A 89 1.22 2.48 -12.37
CA ILE A 89 1.36 1.98 -10.99
C ILE A 89 2.59 2.59 -10.34
N GLU A 90 3.75 2.48 -11.00
CA GLU A 90 5.00 3.12 -10.54
C GLU A 90 4.83 4.64 -10.40
N ARG A 91 4.12 5.26 -11.34
CA ARG A 91 3.83 6.69 -11.31
C ARG A 91 3.00 7.08 -10.09
N TRP A 92 2.00 6.28 -9.71
CA TRP A 92 1.21 6.54 -8.51
C TRP A 92 2.08 6.52 -7.25
N HIS A 93 2.97 5.53 -7.10
CA HIS A 93 3.91 5.48 -5.98
C HIS A 93 4.76 6.76 -5.90
N HIS A 94 5.40 7.13 -7.02
CA HIS A 94 6.21 8.35 -7.08
C HIS A 94 5.38 9.61 -6.78
N ILE A 95 4.15 9.72 -7.29
CA ILE A 95 3.23 10.83 -6.99
C ILE A 95 2.92 10.90 -5.50
N THR A 96 2.59 9.79 -4.85
CA THR A 96 2.22 9.80 -3.43
C THR A 96 3.38 10.15 -2.50
N GLU A 97 4.61 9.90 -2.93
CA GLU A 97 5.84 10.22 -2.18
C GLU A 97 6.33 11.64 -2.46
N SER A 98 6.40 12.04 -3.74
CA SER A 98 7.06 13.27 -4.17
C SER A 98 6.08 14.40 -4.48
N TRP A 99 4.94 14.08 -5.12
CA TRP A 99 3.99 15.06 -5.65
C TRP A 99 2.51 14.76 -5.34
N PRO A 100 2.09 14.67 -4.06
CA PRO A 100 0.73 14.25 -3.69
C PRO A 100 -0.40 15.10 -4.28
N ILE A 101 -0.07 16.32 -4.74
CA ILE A 101 -1.00 17.24 -5.41
C ILE A 101 -1.54 16.69 -6.73
N LEU A 102 -0.80 15.80 -7.39
CA LEU A 102 -1.19 15.17 -8.66
C LEU A 102 -2.06 13.92 -8.47
N GLU A 103 -2.23 13.43 -7.24
CA GLU A 103 -2.93 12.17 -6.97
C GLU A 103 -4.40 12.19 -7.42
N ASP A 104 -5.08 13.33 -7.25
CA ASP A 104 -6.45 13.51 -7.72
C ASP A 104 -6.54 13.49 -9.26
N GLU A 105 -5.59 14.14 -9.94
CA GLU A 105 -5.53 14.16 -11.40
C GLU A 105 -5.20 12.79 -11.96
N TRP A 106 -4.25 12.07 -11.36
CA TRP A 106 -3.94 10.69 -11.71
C TRP A 106 -5.19 9.80 -11.64
N THR A 107 -5.89 9.84 -10.50
CA THR A 107 -7.06 8.98 -10.26
C THR A 107 -8.21 9.33 -11.21
N LEU A 108 -8.48 10.62 -11.42
CA LEU A 108 -9.53 11.05 -12.35
C LEU A 108 -9.20 10.74 -13.79
N THR A 109 -7.94 10.91 -14.21
CA THR A 109 -7.51 10.58 -15.58
C THR A 109 -7.64 9.08 -15.83
N LEU A 110 -7.24 8.24 -14.86
CA LEU A 110 -7.40 6.80 -14.92
C LEU A 110 -8.88 6.41 -15.10
N ILE A 111 -9.77 6.92 -14.23
CA ILE A 111 -11.20 6.61 -14.28
C ILE A 111 -11.85 7.11 -15.58
N SER A 112 -11.51 8.32 -16.01
CA SER A 112 -12.12 8.95 -17.19
C SER A 112 -11.72 8.25 -18.49
N ASN A 113 -10.53 7.64 -18.54
CA ASN A 113 -10.08 6.83 -19.67
C ASN A 113 -10.53 5.35 -19.57
N GLY A 114 -11.39 5.02 -18.60
CA GLY A 114 -11.99 3.68 -18.50
C GLY A 114 -11.06 2.60 -17.95
N TRP A 115 -9.93 2.98 -17.35
CA TRP A 115 -9.04 2.05 -16.69
C TRP A 115 -9.58 1.62 -15.33
N ARG A 116 -9.21 0.40 -14.92
CA ARG A 116 -9.39 -0.10 -13.56
C ARG A 116 -8.11 0.12 -12.75
N ILE A 117 -8.25 0.51 -11.49
CA ILE A 117 -7.12 0.58 -10.56
C ILE A 117 -6.51 -0.83 -10.41
N ALA A 118 -5.18 -0.91 -10.51
CA ALA A 118 -4.48 -2.17 -10.33
C ALA A 118 -4.72 -2.75 -8.92
N PRO A 119 -5.06 -4.04 -8.77
CA PRO A 119 -5.42 -4.64 -7.48
C PRO A 119 -4.40 -4.42 -6.35
N GLU A 120 -3.11 -4.40 -6.68
CA GLU A 120 -2.01 -4.15 -5.75
C GLU A 120 -2.02 -2.75 -5.12
N LEU A 121 -2.64 -1.77 -5.79
CA LEU A 121 -2.77 -0.41 -5.27
C LEU A 121 -3.95 -0.25 -4.32
N LEU A 122 -4.98 -1.10 -4.42
CA LEU A 122 -6.25 -0.92 -3.72
C LEU A 122 -6.10 -0.83 -2.19
N PRO A 123 -5.39 -1.73 -1.49
CA PRO A 123 -5.24 -1.62 -0.05
C PRO A 123 -4.59 -0.29 0.36
N ALA A 124 -3.51 0.10 -0.33
CA ALA A 124 -2.77 1.32 -0.03
C ALA A 124 -3.61 2.58 -0.28
N MET A 125 -4.32 2.65 -1.40
CA MET A 125 -5.22 3.76 -1.73
C MET A 125 -6.39 3.87 -0.74
N LEU A 126 -7.03 2.76 -0.38
CA LEU A 126 -8.16 2.75 0.55
C LEU A 126 -7.74 3.18 1.96
N LEU A 127 -6.58 2.71 2.44
CA LEU A 127 -6.02 3.13 3.73
C LEU A 127 -5.66 4.60 3.76
N ARG A 128 -4.97 5.08 2.71
CA ARG A 128 -4.53 6.48 2.60
C ARG A 128 -5.72 7.46 2.62
N HIS A 129 -6.81 7.11 1.94
CA HIS A 129 -7.98 7.98 1.79
C HIS A 129 -9.12 7.67 2.77
N ARG A 130 -8.88 6.86 3.82
CA ARG A 130 -9.94 6.48 4.78
C ARG A 130 -10.66 7.64 5.45
N SER A 131 -10.03 8.82 5.54
CA SER A 131 -10.61 10.03 6.15
C SER A 131 -11.13 11.05 5.12
N ASP A 132 -10.87 10.85 3.82
CA ASP A 132 -11.29 11.75 2.75
C ASP A 132 -12.38 11.06 1.93
N ALA A 133 -13.64 11.46 2.15
CA ALA A 133 -14.79 10.83 1.51
C ALA A 133 -14.76 10.97 -0.02
N ILE A 134 -14.27 12.09 -0.56
CA ILE A 134 -14.24 12.33 -2.01
C ILE A 134 -13.19 11.43 -2.65
N ARG A 135 -11.96 11.46 -2.15
CA ARG A 135 -10.86 10.64 -2.68
C ARG A 135 -11.14 9.16 -2.53
N ARG A 136 -11.68 8.74 -1.38
CA ARG A 136 -12.11 7.37 -1.18
C ARG A 136 -13.19 6.96 -2.19
N THR A 137 -14.18 7.80 -2.42
CA THR A 137 -15.24 7.51 -3.41
C THR A 137 -14.64 7.34 -4.81
N ARG A 138 -13.65 8.16 -5.20
CA ARG A 138 -12.91 7.96 -6.47
C ARG A 138 -12.22 6.60 -6.52
N VAL A 139 -11.53 6.21 -5.45
CA VAL A 139 -10.89 4.87 -5.36
C VAL A 139 -11.94 3.77 -5.52
N MET A 140 -13.09 3.88 -4.85
CA MET A 140 -14.17 2.88 -4.98
C MET A 140 -14.72 2.80 -6.40
N VAL A 141 -14.88 3.94 -7.10
CA VAL A 141 -15.29 3.97 -8.52
C VAL A 141 -14.24 3.32 -9.43
N GLY A 142 -12.96 3.61 -9.20
CA GLY A 142 -11.86 3.01 -9.96
C GLY A 142 -11.64 1.52 -9.66
N ALA A 143 -11.98 1.08 -8.45
CA ALA A 143 -11.87 -0.32 -8.01
C ALA A 143 -13.04 -1.20 -8.46
N GLY A 144 -14.23 -0.61 -8.62
CA GLY A 144 -15.46 -1.37 -8.91
C GLY A 144 -15.77 -2.39 -7.81
N ASP A 145 -16.14 -3.59 -8.23
CA ASP A 145 -16.64 -4.63 -7.33
C ASP A 145 -15.54 -5.24 -6.46
N ALA A 146 -14.30 -5.24 -6.97
CA ALA A 146 -13.12 -5.62 -6.20
C ALA A 146 -12.93 -4.73 -4.96
N GLY A 147 -13.22 -3.43 -5.05
CA GLY A 147 -13.13 -2.51 -3.91
C GLY A 147 -14.16 -2.84 -2.84
N ARG A 148 -15.41 -3.09 -3.24
CA ARG A 148 -16.51 -3.46 -2.32
C ARG A 148 -16.24 -4.78 -1.64
N TRP A 149 -15.81 -5.77 -2.43
CA TRP A 149 -15.41 -7.07 -1.95
C TRP A 149 -14.26 -6.99 -0.93
N LEU A 150 -13.21 -6.23 -1.24
CA LEU A 150 -12.02 -6.12 -0.39
C LEU A 150 -12.36 -5.47 0.96
N VAL A 151 -13.16 -4.40 0.96
CA VAL A 151 -13.61 -3.74 2.21
C VAL A 151 -14.49 -4.67 3.04
N GLY A 152 -15.34 -5.48 2.40
CA GLY A 152 -16.18 -6.47 3.09
C GLY A 152 -15.40 -7.57 3.80
N HIS A 153 -14.19 -7.91 3.33
CA HIS A 153 -13.32 -8.93 3.93
C HIS A 153 -12.28 -8.37 4.90
N LEU A 154 -11.93 -7.09 4.78
CA LEU A 154 -10.90 -6.43 5.58
C LEU A 154 -11.47 -5.17 6.24
N PRO A 155 -12.02 -5.27 7.47
CA PRO A 155 -12.62 -4.15 8.19
C PRO A 155 -11.69 -2.95 8.39
N ASP A 156 -10.37 -3.19 8.46
CA ASP A 156 -9.35 -2.13 8.56
C ASP A 156 -9.36 -1.15 7.37
N LEU A 157 -9.95 -1.56 6.24
CA LEU A 157 -10.10 -0.75 5.05
C LEU A 157 -11.37 0.11 5.03
N GLU A 158 -12.24 0.01 6.04
CA GLU A 158 -13.48 0.81 6.12
C GLU A 158 -13.22 2.32 6.16
N PRO A 159 -14.17 3.15 5.67
CA PRO A 159 -14.09 4.59 5.83
C PRO A 159 -14.15 4.97 7.31
N ARG A 160 -13.39 5.99 7.72
CA ARG A 160 -13.48 6.56 9.07
C ARG A 160 -14.81 7.28 9.32
N HIS A 161 -15.42 7.84 8.27
CA HIS A 161 -16.66 8.60 8.34
C HIS A 161 -17.66 8.11 7.28
N PRO A 162 -18.36 6.98 7.51
CA PRO A 162 -19.24 6.36 6.51
C PRO A 162 -20.47 7.18 6.14
N ALA A 163 -20.89 8.13 6.99
CA ALA A 163 -22.12 8.91 6.80
C ALA A 163 -21.94 10.15 5.91
N VAL A 164 -20.75 10.42 5.38
CA VAL A 164 -20.49 11.61 4.55
C VAL A 164 -21.04 11.38 3.14
N SER A 165 -22.07 12.15 2.77
CA SER A 165 -22.59 12.17 1.40
C SER A 165 -21.62 12.90 0.47
N VAL A 166 -21.29 12.28 -0.67
CA VAL A 166 -20.44 12.86 -1.71
C VAL A 166 -21.26 13.05 -2.97
N THR A 167 -21.22 14.24 -3.56
CA THR A 167 -21.95 14.52 -4.80
C THR A 167 -21.23 13.92 -6.02
N PRO A 168 -21.96 13.47 -7.05
CA PRO A 168 -21.35 12.97 -8.29
C PRO A 168 -20.40 13.97 -8.95
N GLU A 169 -20.71 15.26 -8.87
CA GLU A 169 -19.89 16.35 -9.41
C GLU A 169 -18.55 16.44 -8.67
N ALA A 170 -18.57 16.36 -7.33
CA ALA A 170 -17.34 16.39 -6.53
C ALA A 170 -16.43 15.19 -6.83
N VAL A 171 -17.01 14.03 -7.12
CA VAL A 171 -16.23 12.85 -7.53
C VAL A 171 -15.51 13.09 -8.86
N LYS A 172 -16.11 13.83 -9.80
CA LYS A 172 -15.59 14.03 -11.17
C LYS A 172 -14.70 15.27 -11.33
N SER A 173 -14.74 16.22 -10.40
CA SER A 173 -14.00 17.49 -10.50
C SER A 173 -12.70 17.49 -9.69
N LEU A 174 -11.61 18.04 -10.24
CA LEU A 174 -10.42 18.32 -9.44
C LEU A 174 -10.72 19.30 -8.30
N PRO A 175 -10.08 19.14 -7.12
CA PRO A 175 -10.19 20.15 -6.08
C PRO A 175 -9.55 21.46 -6.55
N LYS A 176 -10.20 22.57 -6.19
CA LYS A 176 -9.64 23.91 -6.38
C LYS A 176 -8.38 24.05 -5.53
N LEU A 177 -7.31 24.53 -6.15
CA LEU A 177 -6.05 24.80 -5.45
C LEU A 177 -5.91 26.31 -5.25
N PRO A 178 -5.37 26.75 -4.10
CA PRO A 178 -5.10 28.16 -3.88
C PRO A 178 -3.97 28.59 -4.83
N ILE A 179 -4.27 29.51 -5.74
CA ILE A 179 -3.32 30.13 -6.66
C ILE A 179 -3.51 31.64 -6.50
N ALA A 180 -2.40 32.39 -6.43
CA ALA A 180 -2.46 33.85 -6.37
C ALA A 180 -3.20 34.40 -7.61
N PRO A 181 -4.09 35.40 -7.49
CA PRO A 181 -4.90 35.89 -8.61
C PRO A 181 -4.08 36.20 -9.87
N GLU A 182 -2.91 36.80 -9.69
CA GLU A 182 -2.00 37.19 -10.77
C GLU A 182 -1.44 35.97 -11.53
N LEU A 183 -1.26 34.84 -10.83
CA LEU A 183 -0.84 33.58 -11.45
C LEU A 183 -2.03 32.80 -12.01
N ALA A 184 -3.23 32.98 -11.45
CA ALA A 184 -4.42 32.27 -11.90
C ALA A 184 -4.84 32.68 -13.32
N GLU A 185 -4.57 33.94 -13.70
CA GLU A 185 -4.76 34.41 -15.08
C GLU A 185 -3.99 33.57 -16.12
N MET A 186 -2.84 33.02 -15.73
CA MET A 186 -2.00 32.21 -16.60
C MET A 186 -2.60 30.84 -16.94
N LEU A 187 -3.64 30.39 -16.22
CA LEU A 187 -4.27 29.09 -16.49
C LEU A 187 -4.92 29.03 -17.88
N ASP A 188 -5.33 30.19 -18.40
CA ASP A 188 -5.98 30.35 -19.70
C ASP A 188 -5.02 30.79 -20.81
N TRP A 189 -3.73 30.99 -20.50
CA TRP A 189 -2.74 31.43 -21.47
C TRP A 189 -2.26 30.27 -22.36
N PRO A 190 -1.79 30.56 -23.59
CA PRO A 190 -1.09 29.58 -24.40
C PRO A 190 0.12 29.00 -23.66
N GLY A 191 0.32 27.68 -23.74
CA GLY A 191 1.36 27.01 -22.95
C GLY A 191 2.79 27.54 -23.17
N ALA A 192 3.09 28.05 -24.36
CA ALA A 192 4.39 28.67 -24.65
C ALA A 192 4.59 29.99 -23.85
N GLU A 193 3.54 30.80 -23.73
CA GLU A 193 3.59 32.09 -23.01
C GLU A 193 3.78 31.86 -21.50
N VAL A 194 3.08 30.87 -20.95
CA VAL A 194 3.24 30.47 -19.53
C VAL A 194 4.70 30.07 -19.24
N ALA A 195 5.26 29.21 -20.11
CA ALA A 195 6.64 28.72 -19.94
C ALA A 195 7.66 29.86 -20.01
N THR A 196 7.54 30.75 -20.99
CA THR A 196 8.44 31.89 -21.16
C THR A 196 8.36 32.86 -19.98
N MET A 197 7.15 33.21 -19.53
CA MET A 197 6.96 34.13 -18.40
C MET A 197 7.60 33.55 -17.13
N LEU A 198 7.24 32.31 -16.76
CA LEU A 198 7.77 31.68 -15.55
C LEU A 198 9.29 31.58 -15.58
N ALA A 199 9.86 31.20 -16.72
CA ALA A 199 11.31 31.09 -16.84
C ALA A 199 12.00 32.44 -16.71
N GLN A 200 11.50 33.49 -17.36
CA GLN A 200 12.04 34.84 -17.24
C GLN A 200 11.96 35.36 -15.80
N SER A 201 10.84 35.14 -15.13
CA SER A 201 10.65 35.54 -13.74
C SER A 201 11.55 34.79 -12.75
N ILE A 202 11.79 33.50 -12.98
CA ILE A 202 12.71 32.72 -12.16
C ILE A 202 14.16 33.13 -12.43
N GLN A 203 14.53 33.34 -13.69
CA GLN A 203 15.86 33.77 -14.12
C GLN A 203 16.22 35.15 -13.56
N THR A 204 15.28 36.10 -13.57
CA THR A 204 15.46 37.46 -13.03
C THR A 204 15.33 37.53 -11.51
N GLY A 205 14.94 36.44 -10.86
CA GLY A 205 14.77 36.37 -9.41
C GLY A 205 13.49 37.03 -8.89
N SER A 206 12.52 37.37 -9.75
CA SER A 206 11.20 37.83 -9.31
C SER A 206 10.38 36.69 -8.69
N LEU A 207 10.58 35.46 -9.17
CA LEU A 207 10.03 34.24 -8.58
C LEU A 207 11.13 33.42 -7.90
N VAL A 208 11.15 33.48 -6.57
CA VAL A 208 12.07 32.72 -5.71
C VAL A 208 11.35 31.59 -4.96
N HIS A 209 12.11 30.80 -4.20
CA HIS A 209 11.63 29.60 -3.48
C HIS A 209 10.40 29.84 -2.59
N SER A 210 10.20 31.05 -2.04
CA SER A 210 8.99 31.38 -1.26
C SER A 210 7.69 31.25 -2.06
N HIS A 211 7.75 31.37 -3.39
CA HIS A 211 6.60 31.22 -4.29
C HIS A 211 6.31 29.75 -4.65
N LYS A 212 7.17 28.81 -4.24
CA LYS A 212 7.05 27.38 -4.57
C LYS A 212 5.64 26.83 -4.36
N PRO A 213 4.92 27.06 -3.24
CA PRO A 213 3.59 26.50 -3.05
C PRO A 213 2.58 26.92 -4.13
N MET A 214 2.61 28.20 -4.54
CA MET A 214 1.69 28.72 -5.57
C MET A 214 2.07 28.23 -6.96
N LEU A 215 3.37 28.13 -7.25
CA LEU A 215 3.86 27.62 -8.54
C LEU A 215 3.61 26.13 -8.72
N VAL A 216 3.72 25.34 -7.65
CA VAL A 216 3.32 23.92 -7.64
C VAL A 216 1.84 23.80 -7.96
N ASN A 217 0.99 24.61 -7.32
CA ASN A 217 -0.45 24.60 -7.58
C ASN A 217 -0.80 25.03 -9.01
N LEU A 218 -0.10 26.06 -9.53
CA LEU A 218 -0.24 26.52 -10.91
C LEU A 218 0.12 25.38 -11.89
N ILE A 219 1.30 24.78 -11.78
CA ILE A 219 1.77 23.71 -12.70
C ILE A 219 0.87 22.47 -12.62
N ALA A 220 0.30 22.18 -11.46
CA ALA A 220 -0.69 21.13 -11.30
C ALA A 220 -2.04 21.42 -12.01
N ARG A 221 -2.25 22.63 -12.54
CA ARG A 221 -3.51 23.08 -13.15
C ARG A 221 -3.38 23.72 -14.54
N ILE A 222 -2.18 24.10 -14.97
CA ILE A 222 -1.97 24.58 -16.35
C ILE A 222 -2.41 23.53 -17.38
N HIS A 223 -2.73 23.98 -18.58
CA HIS A 223 -3.10 23.08 -19.65
C HIS A 223 -1.95 22.12 -20.00
N GLN A 224 -2.28 20.90 -20.41
CA GLN A 224 -1.31 19.82 -20.57
C GLN A 224 -0.31 20.04 -21.71
N ASP A 225 -0.69 20.81 -22.74
CA ASP A 225 0.18 21.18 -23.86
C ASP A 225 1.33 22.11 -23.44
N ALA A 226 1.19 22.81 -22.31
CA ALA A 226 2.21 23.68 -21.74
C ALA A 226 3.35 22.89 -21.11
N LEU A 227 3.12 21.64 -20.68
CA LEU A 227 4.06 20.90 -19.84
C LEU A 227 5.40 20.64 -20.54
N SER A 228 5.39 20.18 -21.79
CA SER A 228 6.63 19.90 -22.53
C SER A 228 7.46 21.17 -22.76
N ASN A 229 6.81 22.28 -23.10
CA ASN A 229 7.48 23.57 -23.26
C ASN A 229 8.03 24.08 -21.93
N LEU A 230 7.26 23.96 -20.85
CA LEU A 230 7.69 24.36 -19.51
C LEU A 230 8.93 23.58 -19.06
N ILE A 231 8.93 22.25 -19.24
CA ILE A 231 10.09 21.39 -18.95
C ILE A 231 11.32 21.89 -19.72
N ASN A 232 11.18 22.11 -21.03
CA ASN A 232 12.29 22.53 -21.89
C ASN A 232 12.86 23.88 -21.47
N VAL A 233 12.00 24.89 -21.25
CA VAL A 233 12.46 26.24 -20.93
C VAL A 233 13.05 26.31 -19.51
N LEU A 234 12.41 25.70 -18.52
CA LEU A 234 12.93 25.72 -17.14
C LEU A 234 14.23 24.93 -16.98
N THR A 235 14.45 23.87 -17.76
CA THR A 235 15.73 23.15 -17.78
C THR A 235 16.88 24.02 -18.30
N GLY A 236 16.58 25.02 -19.14
CA GLY A 236 17.56 25.95 -19.70
C GLY A 236 17.92 27.14 -18.80
N ILE A 237 17.34 27.25 -17.60
CA ILE A 237 17.67 28.31 -16.64
C ILE A 237 19.11 28.18 -16.17
N ASP A 238 19.83 29.31 -16.16
CA ASP A 238 21.24 29.38 -15.77
C ASP A 238 21.44 28.71 -14.39
N PRO A 239 22.35 27.73 -14.25
CA PRO A 239 22.70 27.13 -12.97
C PRO A 239 23.12 28.13 -11.89
N MET A 240 23.61 29.31 -12.28
CA MET A 240 24.01 30.38 -11.36
C MET A 240 22.86 31.33 -11.01
N ALA A 241 21.69 31.21 -11.64
CA ALA A 241 20.52 32.04 -11.30
C ALA A 241 20.01 31.71 -9.89
N THR A 242 19.61 32.74 -9.14
CA THR A 242 19.05 32.58 -7.79
C THR A 242 17.83 31.66 -7.76
N GLY A 243 17.07 31.61 -8.86
CA GLY A 243 15.90 30.76 -9.02
C GLY A 243 16.17 29.33 -9.49
N HIS A 244 17.43 28.93 -9.77
CA HIS A 244 17.73 27.63 -10.38
C HIS A 244 17.21 26.44 -9.54
N GLY A 245 17.40 26.47 -8.22
CA GLY A 245 16.90 25.40 -7.34
C GLY A 245 15.37 25.28 -7.36
N LEU A 246 14.65 26.39 -7.56
CA LEU A 246 13.19 26.36 -7.77
C LEU A 246 12.88 25.76 -9.14
N ALA A 247 13.57 26.17 -10.20
CA ALA A 247 13.37 25.64 -11.55
C ALA A 247 13.47 24.11 -11.60
N THR A 248 14.52 23.53 -11.02
CA THR A 248 14.73 22.07 -10.97
C THR A 248 13.54 21.34 -10.32
N VAL A 249 13.01 21.90 -9.23
CA VAL A 249 11.85 21.34 -8.51
C VAL A 249 10.58 21.41 -9.37
N LEU A 250 10.38 22.50 -10.10
CA LEU A 250 9.21 22.68 -10.97
C LEU A 250 9.32 21.83 -12.25
N VAL A 251 10.52 21.62 -12.78
CA VAL A 251 10.80 20.69 -13.89
C VAL A 251 10.41 19.28 -13.49
N ASP A 252 10.81 18.82 -12.31
CA ASP A 252 10.48 17.47 -11.84
C ASP A 252 8.95 17.26 -11.73
N LEU A 253 8.25 18.24 -11.13
CA LEU A 253 6.77 18.22 -11.08
C LEU A 253 6.15 18.17 -12.48
N ALA A 254 6.57 19.05 -13.38
CA ALA A 254 6.03 19.13 -14.73
C ALA A 254 6.31 17.85 -15.54
N ALA A 255 7.51 17.29 -15.43
CA ALA A 255 7.90 16.04 -16.07
C ALA A 255 7.12 14.84 -15.53
N THR A 256 6.88 14.79 -14.22
CA THR A 256 6.05 13.76 -13.59
C THR A 256 4.60 13.86 -14.04
N ARG A 257 4.01 15.05 -14.07
CA ARG A 257 2.65 15.27 -14.58
C ARG A 257 2.54 14.91 -16.07
N HIS A 258 3.51 15.31 -16.90
CA HIS A 258 3.50 15.02 -18.33
C HIS A 258 3.57 13.52 -18.62
N ARG A 259 4.47 12.80 -17.94
CA ARG A 259 4.59 11.33 -18.05
C ARG A 259 3.30 10.64 -17.60
N MET A 260 2.76 11.03 -16.46
CA MET A 260 1.48 10.53 -15.94
C MET A 260 0.36 10.63 -16.98
N LEU A 261 0.15 11.82 -17.55
CA LEU A 261 -0.93 12.04 -18.54
C LEU A 261 -0.68 11.20 -19.79
N THR A 262 0.56 11.14 -20.27
CA THR A 262 0.96 10.33 -21.44
C THR A 262 0.77 8.83 -21.21
N GLU A 263 0.97 8.34 -19.98
CA GLU A 263 0.79 6.93 -19.60
C GLU A 263 -0.70 6.56 -19.55
N LEU A 264 -1.56 7.47 -19.09
CA LEU A 264 -2.99 7.21 -18.84
C LEU A 264 -3.93 7.57 -20.01
N MET A 265 -3.48 8.39 -20.96
CA MET A 265 -4.26 8.80 -22.16
C MET A 265 -4.01 7.93 -23.40
N ARG A 266 -3.29 6.81 -23.24
CA ARG A 266 -3.14 5.79 -24.29
C ARG A 266 -4.37 4.89 -24.35
#